data_AF-A0A914F8A6-F1
#
_entry.id   AF-A0A914F8A6-F1
#
_cell.length_a   1.000
_cell.length_b   1.000
_cell.length_c   1.000
_cell.angle_alpha   90.00
_cell.angle_beta   90.00
_cell.angle_gamma   90.00
#
_symmetry.space_group_name_H-M   'P 1'
#
loop_
_entity.id
_entity.type
_entity.pdbx_description
1 polymer ?
#
loop_
_entity_poly.entity_id
_entity_poly.type
_entity_poly.pdbx_seq_one_letter_code
_entity_poly.pdbx_strand_id
1 'polypeptide(L)'
;MYFKQDECPMAAMAEIQFCAAQGGDHRECCMRNGITTTLAGQKCLTFCDQRPGRVTPLDMSYIPCFDRFESMKSCFYHDLTRLRRS
;
A
#
# COMPACT_ATOMS: atom_id res chain seq x y z
N MET A 1 -6.06 12.01 -6.53
CA MET A 1 -5.53 11.26 -5.38
C MET A 1 -5.55 12.06 -4.07
N TYR A 2 -4.97 13.28 -3.95
CA TYR A 2 -5.10 14.02 -2.68
C TYR A 2 -6.33 14.96 -2.61
N PHE A 3 -6.77 15.60 -3.71
CA PHE A 3 -8.00 16.43 -3.74
C PHE A 3 -8.74 16.50 -5.09
N LYS A 4 -8.69 15.46 -5.93
CA LYS A 4 -9.46 15.47 -7.19
C LYS A 4 -10.13 14.14 -7.47
N GLN A 5 -11.42 14.08 -7.09
CA GLN A 5 -12.50 13.27 -7.66
C GLN A 5 -12.17 11.81 -7.99
N ASP A 6 -11.52 11.08 -7.10
CA ASP A 6 -11.43 9.63 -7.25
C ASP A 6 -12.73 9.02 -6.74
N GLU A 7 -13.49 8.35 -7.61
CA GLU A 7 -14.81 7.75 -7.32
C GLU A 7 -14.75 6.65 -6.24
N CYS A 8 -13.56 6.17 -5.87
CA CYS A 8 -13.39 5.07 -4.93
C CYS A 8 -13.23 5.59 -3.48
N PRO A 9 -14.18 5.28 -2.58
CA PRO A 9 -14.06 5.61 -1.16
C PRO A 9 -12.80 5.01 -0.55
N MET A 10 -12.27 5.63 0.52
CA MET A 10 -11.13 5.11 1.29
C MET A 10 -11.30 3.63 1.70
N ALA A 11 -12.53 3.20 1.98
CA ALA A 11 -12.86 1.81 2.29
C ALA A 11 -12.60 0.86 1.11
N ALA A 12 -12.90 1.28 -0.13
CA ALA A 12 -12.63 0.50 -1.33
C ALA A 12 -11.13 0.44 -1.66
N MET A 13 -10.36 1.43 -1.22
CA MET A 13 -8.91 1.45 -1.43
C MET A 13 -8.23 0.24 -0.78
N ALA A 14 -8.70 -0.22 0.38
CA ALA A 14 -8.14 -1.40 1.04
C ALA A 14 -8.20 -2.65 0.14
N GLU A 15 -9.36 -2.89 -0.48
CA GLU A 15 -9.57 -4.01 -1.40
C GLU A 15 -8.76 -3.87 -2.69
N ILE A 16 -8.71 -2.66 -3.26
CA ILE A 16 -7.90 -2.37 -4.46
C ILE A 16 -6.42 -2.63 -4.19
N GLN A 17 -5.89 -2.18 -3.05
CA GLN A 17 -4.50 -2.41 -2.67
C GLN A 17 -4.21 -3.89 -2.41
N PHE A 18 -5.13 -4.60 -1.76
CA PHE A 18 -5.02 -6.04 -1.54
C PHE A 18 -4.84 -6.80 -2.87
N CYS A 19 -5.70 -6.50 -3.86
CA CYS A 19 -5.61 -7.08 -5.19
C CYS A 19 -4.30 -6.71 -5.91
N ALA A 20 -3.88 -5.46 -5.85
CA ALA A 20 -2.65 -4.99 -6.48
C ALA A 20 -1.38 -5.66 -5.92
N ALA A 21 -1.37 -5.95 -4.62
CA ALA A 21 -0.26 -6.60 -3.93
C ALA A 21 -0.34 -8.14 -3.92
N GLN A 22 -1.30 -8.75 -4.62
CA GLN A 22 -1.47 -10.21 -4.69
C GLN A 22 -1.55 -10.93 -3.33
N GLY A 23 -2.01 -10.25 -2.28
CA GLY A 23 -2.05 -10.83 -0.94
C GLY A 23 -0.69 -11.06 -0.27
N GLY A 24 0.39 -10.41 -0.75
CA GLY A 24 1.76 -10.61 -0.26
C GLY A 24 2.19 -9.69 0.90
N ASP A 25 3.38 -9.96 1.46
CA ASP A 25 4.03 -9.12 2.46
C ASP A 25 5.23 -8.37 1.85
N HIS A 26 5.07 -7.08 1.59
CA HIS A 26 6.07 -6.22 0.96
C HIS A 26 6.76 -5.28 1.94
N ARG A 27 6.57 -5.48 3.26
CA ARG A 27 7.04 -4.54 4.29
C ARG A 27 8.54 -4.25 4.21
N GLU A 28 9.35 -5.25 3.90
CA GLU A 28 10.81 -5.08 3.74
C GLU A 28 11.15 -4.11 2.61
N CYS A 29 10.53 -4.28 1.43
CA CYS A 29 10.69 -3.34 0.33
C CYS A 29 10.18 -1.95 0.72
N CYS A 30 9.04 -1.87 1.39
CA CYS A 30 8.43 -0.61 1.74
C CYS A 30 9.24 0.20 2.76
N MET A 31 9.82 -0.46 3.75
CA MET A 31 10.72 0.17 4.72
C MET A 31 11.96 0.73 4.03
N ARG A 32 12.58 -0.03 3.13
CA ARG A 32 13.75 0.44 2.36
C ARG A 32 13.42 1.63 1.45
N ASN A 33 12.21 1.70 0.92
CA ASN A 33 11.76 2.79 0.05
C ASN A 33 11.12 3.97 0.82
N GLY A 34 11.28 4.03 2.14
CA GLY A 34 10.91 5.19 2.93
C GLY A 34 9.41 5.43 3.07
N ILE A 35 8.57 4.40 2.96
CA ILE A 35 7.11 4.54 3.13
C ILE A 35 6.73 5.01 4.54
N THR A 36 7.58 4.76 5.54
CA THR A 36 7.38 5.22 6.91
C THR A 36 7.80 6.67 7.16
N THR A 37 8.26 7.40 6.13
CA THR A 37 8.71 8.80 6.24
C THR A 37 7.59 9.83 6.12
N THR A 38 6.33 9.37 5.96
CA THR A 38 5.16 10.23 5.92
C THR A 38 4.74 10.67 7.33
N LEU A 39 3.80 11.61 7.43
CA LEU A 39 3.23 12.04 8.71
C LEU A 39 2.52 10.90 9.46
N ALA A 40 2.02 9.89 8.77
CA ALA A 40 1.37 8.72 9.36
C ALA A 40 2.37 7.63 9.82
N GLY A 41 3.66 7.78 9.51
CA GLY A 41 4.73 6.95 10.03
C GLY A 41 4.58 5.47 9.71
N GLN A 42 4.81 4.62 10.72
CA GLN A 42 4.75 3.15 10.56
C GLN A 42 3.36 2.62 10.18
N LYS A 43 2.28 3.39 10.42
CA LYS A 43 0.92 2.98 10.03
C LYS A 43 0.82 2.68 8.54
N CYS A 44 1.63 3.34 7.71
CA CYS A 44 1.65 3.13 6.26
C CYS A 44 2.13 1.73 5.85
N LEU A 45 2.81 0.98 6.72
CA LEU A 45 3.16 -0.41 6.45
C LEU A 45 1.94 -1.34 6.39
N THR A 46 0.79 -0.90 6.88
CA THR A 46 -0.50 -1.59 6.67
C THR A 46 -0.82 -1.74 5.19
N PHE A 47 -0.45 -0.76 4.35
CA PHE A 47 -0.62 -0.88 2.90
C PHE A 47 0.37 -1.86 2.25
N CYS A 48 1.45 -2.21 2.94
CA CYS A 48 2.47 -3.13 2.42
C CYS A 48 2.28 -4.58 2.88
N ASP A 49 1.58 -4.80 3.98
CA ASP A 49 1.18 -6.13 4.45
C ASP A 49 -0.24 -6.42 3.98
N GLN A 50 -0.37 -7.05 2.82
CA GLN A 50 -1.66 -7.37 2.23
C GLN A 50 -2.05 -8.84 2.45
N ARG A 51 -1.46 -9.54 3.43
CA ARG A 51 -1.79 -10.96 3.65
C ARG A 51 -3.28 -11.16 3.97
N PRO A 52 -3.91 -12.22 3.43
CA PRO A 52 -5.30 -12.54 3.73
C PRO A 52 -5.56 -12.62 5.24
N GLY A 53 -6.72 -12.14 5.68
CA GLY A 53 -7.13 -12.15 7.09
C GLY A 53 -6.63 -10.96 7.93
N ARG A 54 -5.85 -10.03 7.35
CA ARG A 54 -5.44 -8.78 7.99
C ARG A 54 -6.15 -7.57 7.40
N VAL A 55 -7.48 -7.54 7.49
CA VAL A 55 -8.27 -6.38 7.04
C VAL A 55 -8.19 -5.29 8.10
N THR A 56 -7.51 -4.19 7.78
CA THR A 56 -7.44 -3.03 8.68
C THR A 56 -8.48 -1.99 8.23
N PRO A 57 -9.42 -1.58 9.09
CA PRO A 57 -10.34 -0.50 8.75
C PRO A 57 -9.55 0.79 8.55
N LEU A 58 -9.61 1.35 7.33
CA LEU A 58 -8.91 2.57 6.97
C LEU A 58 -9.75 3.79 7.35
N ASP A 59 -9.17 4.68 8.14
CA ASP A 59 -9.72 6.00 8.44
C ASP A 59 -8.91 7.11 7.76
N MET A 60 -9.30 8.36 8.00
CA MET A 60 -8.63 9.53 7.41
C MET A 60 -7.18 9.73 7.93
N SER A 61 -6.76 9.06 9.01
CA SER A 61 -5.38 9.16 9.52
C SER A 61 -4.36 8.46 8.61
N TYR A 62 -4.83 7.64 7.66
CA TYR A 62 -3.99 6.99 6.65
C TYR A 62 -3.75 7.84 5.41
N ILE A 63 -4.42 8.99 5.28
CA ILE A 63 -4.26 9.88 4.12
C ILE A 63 -2.79 10.26 3.84
N PRO A 64 -1.95 10.59 4.83
CA PRO A 64 -0.54 10.92 4.56
C PRO A 64 0.26 9.78 3.94
N CYS A 65 -0.21 8.52 4.04
CA CYS A 65 0.47 7.40 3.41
C CYS A 65 0.46 7.50 1.88
N PHE A 66 -0.52 8.18 1.29
CA PHE A 66 -0.61 8.33 -0.16
C PHE A 66 0.46 9.24 -0.76
N ASP A 67 1.19 10.02 0.05
CA ASP A 67 2.38 10.76 -0.41
C ASP A 67 3.46 9.82 -0.96
N ARG A 68 3.45 8.54 -0.55
CA ARG A 68 4.38 7.49 -0.99
C ARG A 68 3.69 6.40 -1.81
N PHE A 69 2.51 6.68 -2.37
CA PHE A 69 1.71 5.70 -3.11
C PHE A 69 2.47 5.05 -4.28
N GLU A 70 3.17 5.84 -5.08
CA GLU A 70 3.98 5.33 -6.19
C GLU A 70 5.12 4.42 -5.72
N SER A 71 5.73 4.74 -4.58
CA SER A 71 6.76 3.90 -3.95
C SER A 71 6.19 2.55 -3.48
N MET A 72 4.94 2.53 -2.98
CA MET A 72 4.25 1.28 -2.63
C MET A 72 4.04 0.41 -3.86
N LYS A 73 3.47 0.99 -4.94
CA LYS A 73 3.21 0.27 -6.19
C LYS A 73 4.48 -0.30 -6.82
N SER A 74 5.60 0.44 -6.76
CA SER A 74 6.89 -0.04 -7.25
C SER A 74 7.31 -1.33 -6.53
N CYS A 75 7.14 -1.42 -5.21
CA CYS A 75 7.42 -2.64 -4.46
C CYS A 75 6.58 -3.82 -4.92
N PHE A 76 5.27 -3.62 -5.14
CA PHE A 76 4.38 -4.68 -5.62
C PHE A 76 4.80 -5.17 -7.01
N TYR A 77 5.14 -4.23 -7.90
CA TYR A 77 5.58 -4.56 -9.26
C TYR A 77 6.92 -5.31 -9.28
N HIS A 78 7.88 -4.94 -8.43
CA HIS A 78 9.15 -5.65 -8.34
C HIS A 78 8.98 -7.12 -7.95
N ASP A 79 8.08 -7.43 -7.03
CA ASP A 79 7.80 -8.80 -6.65
C ASP A 79 7.10 -9.57 -7.78
N LEU A 80 6.13 -8.95 -8.48
CA LEU A 80 5.51 -9.52 -9.68
C LEU A 80 6.53 -9.91 -10.76
N THR A 81 7.48 -9.02 -11.04
CA THR A 81 8.49 -9.26 -12.08
C THR A 81 9.49 -10.34 -11.71
N ARG A 82 9.78 -10.55 -10.42
CA ARG A 82 10.58 -11.68 -9.94
C ARG A 82 9.83 -13.00 -10.12
N LEU A 83 8.56 -13.05 -9.73
CA LEU A 83 7.72 -14.26 -9.88
C LEU A 83 7.58 -14.68 -11.34
N ARG A 84 7.35 -13.73 -12.28
CA ARG A 84 7.22 -14.05 -13.71
C ARG A 84 8.52 -14.52 -14.39
N ARG A 85 9.68 -14.35 -13.74
CA ARG A 85 10.98 -14.79 -14.25
C ARG A 85 11.42 -16.14 -13.68
N SER A 86 10.63 -16.72 -12.78
CA SER A 86 10.84 -18.02 -12.14
C SER A 86 10.00 -19.08 -12.85
#